data_AF-A0A699HV61-F1
#
_entry.id   AF-A0A699HV61-F1
#
_cell.length_a   1.000
_cell.length_b   1.000
_cell.length_c   1.000
_cell.angle_alpha   90.00
_cell.angle_beta   90.00
_cell.angle_gamma   90.00
#
_symmetry.space_group_name_H-M   'P 1'
#
loop_
_entity.id
_entity.type
_entity.pdbx_description
1 polymer ?
#
loop_
_entity_poly.entity_id
_entity_poly.type
_entity_poly.pdbx_seq_one_letter_code
_entity_poly.pdbx_strand_id
1 'polypeptide(L)'
;MEAGSKDRPPMLAPGNYVQWKFRIKRYIDTKPNHELIHYCLENPPYELGWKDKEVPTSEGSIITTTERVHETYKNVLQEIRDQLNAEAE
;
A
#
# COMPACT_ATOMS: atom_id res chain seq x y z
N MET A 1 -11.82 -8.07 -25.40
CA MET A 1 -11.96 -6.60 -25.50
C MET A 1 -10.87 -5.99 -24.64
N GLU A 2 -9.85 -5.43 -25.29
CA GLU A 2 -8.76 -4.73 -24.62
C GLU A 2 -9.30 -3.34 -24.21
N ALA A 3 -9.51 -3.15 -22.91
CA ALA A 3 -10.07 -1.92 -22.37
C ALA A 3 -9.06 -0.78 -22.57
N GLY A 4 -9.27 -0.01 -23.65
CA GLY A 4 -8.37 1.01 -24.16
C GLY A 4 -7.94 2.03 -23.10
N SER A 5 -6.64 2.05 -22.82
CA SER A 5 -5.93 3.13 -22.12
C SER A 5 -5.89 4.44 -22.91
N LYS A 6 -6.47 4.50 -24.13
CA LYS A 6 -6.43 5.63 -25.06
C LYS A 6 -7.30 6.82 -24.67
N ASP A 7 -8.41 6.60 -23.95
CA ASP A 7 -9.33 7.67 -23.52
C ASP A 7 -9.08 8.17 -22.10
N ARG A 8 -8.00 7.71 -21.45
CA ARG A 8 -7.64 8.22 -20.13
C ARG A 8 -6.96 9.57 -20.33
N PRO A 9 -7.44 10.66 -19.69
CA PRO A 9 -6.73 11.92 -19.71
C PRO A 9 -5.28 11.68 -19.28
N PRO A 10 -4.29 12.29 -19.96
CA PRO A 10 -2.88 12.02 -19.71
C PRO A 10 -2.61 12.20 -18.22
N MET A 11 -2.21 11.10 -17.59
CA MET A 11 -1.87 11.04 -16.18
C MET A 11 -0.77 12.08 -15.95
N LEU A 12 -1.11 13.12 -15.18
CA LEU A 12 -0.21 14.16 -14.66
C LEU A 12 1.01 14.44 -15.54
N ALA A 13 0.92 15.39 -16.47
CA ALA A 13 2.06 15.80 -17.29
C ALA A 13 3.31 15.97 -16.39
N PRO A 14 4.48 15.36 -16.72
CA PRO A 14 5.64 15.30 -15.82
C PRO A 14 6.08 16.66 -15.27
N GLY A 15 5.91 17.74 -16.05
CA GLY A 15 6.20 19.12 -15.63
C GLY A 15 5.31 19.65 -14.49
N ASN A 16 4.17 19.02 -14.23
CA ASN A 16 3.24 19.43 -13.19
C ASN A 16 3.49 18.72 -11.85
N TYR A 17 4.44 17.77 -11.77
CA TYR A 17 4.69 16.99 -10.54
C TYR A 17 4.98 17.90 -9.33
N VAL A 18 5.79 18.94 -9.51
CA VAL A 18 6.12 19.92 -8.45
C VAL A 18 4.87 20.67 -7.98
N GLN A 19 4.01 21.08 -8.92
CA GLN A 19 2.76 21.79 -8.60
C GLN A 19 1.77 20.88 -7.87
N TRP A 20 1.65 19.63 -8.30
CA TRP A 20 0.79 18.64 -7.65
C TRP A 20 1.29 18.26 -6.27
N LYS A 21 2.61 18.11 -6.09
CA LYS A 21 3.22 17.88 -4.78
C LYS A 21 2.86 19.01 -3.80
N PHE A 22 2.93 20.26 -4.24
CA PHE A 22 2.54 21.41 -3.41
C PHE A 22 1.03 21.44 -3.09
N ARG A 23 0.18 21.11 -4.07
CA ARG A 23 -1.28 21.02 -3.86
C ARG A 23 -1.65 19.93 -2.86
N ILE A 24 -1.03 18.76 -2.96
CA ILE A 24 -1.24 17.65 -2.02
C ILE A 24 -0.77 18.05 -0.62
N LYS A 25 0.41 18.67 -0.50
CA LYS A 25 0.92 19.16 0.78
C LYS A 25 -0.06 20.13 1.44
N ARG A 26 -0.51 21.16 0.71
CA ARG A 26 -1.52 22.11 1.22
C ARG A 26 -2.83 21.43 1.60
N TYR A 27 -3.28 20.45 0.83
CA TYR A 27 -4.51 19.72 1.14
C TYR A 27 -4.37 18.97 2.46
N ILE A 28 -3.26 18.24 2.65
CA ILE A 28 -2.97 17.51 3.89
C ILE A 28 -2.94 18.48 5.08
N ASP A 29 -2.22 19.59 4.97
CA ASP A 29 -2.06 20.58 6.05
C ASP A 29 -3.40 21.19 6.52
N THR A 30 -4.45 21.14 5.70
CA THR A 30 -5.80 21.65 6.06
C THR A 30 -6.69 20.62 6.75
N LYS A 31 -6.25 19.36 6.91
CA LYS A 31 -7.09 18.30 7.48
C LYS A 31 -6.93 18.21 9.00
N PRO A 32 -8.01 17.84 9.73
CA PRO A 32 -7.93 17.66 11.18
C PRO A 32 -6.99 16.52 11.59
N ASN A 33 -6.77 15.53 10.72
CA ASN A 33 -5.85 14.41 10.92
C ASN A 33 -4.51 14.59 10.19
N HIS A 34 -4.11 15.83 9.87
CA HIS A 34 -2.88 16.12 9.12
C HIS A 34 -1.62 15.55 9.77
N GLU A 35 -1.52 15.59 11.11
CA GLU A 35 -0.40 15.00 11.86
C GLU A 35 -0.29 13.48 11.63
N LEU A 36 -1.41 12.76 11.68
CA LEU A 36 -1.46 11.33 11.41
C LEU A 36 -1.07 11.01 9.96
N ILE A 37 -1.52 11.84 9.01
CA ILE A 37 -1.17 11.68 7.60
C ILE A 37 0.34 11.90 7.39
N HIS A 38 0.92 12.94 8.01
CA HIS A 38 2.37 13.19 7.95
C HIS A 38 3.15 12.03 8.59
N TYR A 39 2.71 11.55 9.76
CA TYR A 39 3.30 10.39 10.42
C TYR A 39 3.31 9.15 9.52
N CYS A 40 2.20 8.83 8.84
CA CYS A 40 2.13 7.71 7.90
C CYS A 40 2.97 7.89 6.63
N LEU A 41 3.27 9.13 6.23
CA LEU A 41 4.14 9.40 5.07
C LEU A 41 5.63 9.30 5.42
N GLU A 42 6.00 9.70 6.63
CA GLU A 42 7.38 9.65 7.14
C GLU A 42 7.74 8.27 7.70
N ASN A 43 6.78 7.62 8.35
CA ASN A 43 6.85 6.26 8.86
C ASN A 43 5.79 5.43 8.14
N PRO A 44 6.02 5.07 6.86
CA PRO A 44 5.10 4.19 6.16
C PRO A 44 4.97 2.93 7.00
N PRO A 45 3.74 2.49 7.31
CA PRO A 45 3.53 1.37 8.22
C PRO A 45 4.15 0.06 7.69
N TYR A 46 4.56 0.04 6.40
CA TYR A 46 5.24 -1.07 5.76
C TYR A 46 6.27 -0.59 4.75
N GLU A 47 7.39 -1.30 4.66
CA GLU A 47 8.38 -1.12 3.61
C GLU A 47 7.81 -1.68 2.31
N LEU A 48 7.34 -0.82 1.40
CA LEU A 48 6.96 -1.23 0.04
C LEU A 48 8.18 -1.84 -0.66
N GLY A 49 8.21 -3.17 -0.73
CA GLY A 49 9.36 -3.93 -1.19
C GLY A 49 9.05 -5.40 -1.44
N TRP A 50 10.08 -6.13 -1.84
CA TRP A 50 10.03 -7.59 -1.87
C TRP A 50 10.28 -8.10 -0.46
N LYS A 51 9.31 -8.85 0.09
CA LYS A 51 9.46 -9.52 1.37
C LYS A 51 9.36 -11.02 1.18
N ASP A 52 10.23 -11.73 1.87
CA ASP A 52 10.22 -13.17 1.94
C ASP A 52 9.24 -13.54 3.07
N LYS A 53 8.14 -14.22 2.73
CA LYS A 53 7.13 -14.66 3.68
C LYS A 53 7.12 -16.17 3.78
N GLU A 54 6.97 -16.69 4.99
CA GLU A 54 6.87 -18.13 5.23
C GLU A 54 5.42 -18.58 5.01
N VAL A 55 5.19 -19.39 3.98
CA VAL A 55 3.86 -19.95 3.68
C VAL A 55 3.85 -21.44 4.00
N PRO A 56 2.88 -21.93 4.79
CA PRO A 56 2.67 -23.36 4.97
C PRO A 56 2.23 -23.99 3.65
N THR A 57 2.95 -25.00 3.18
CA THR A 57 2.65 -25.65 1.89
C THR A 57 1.45 -26.61 1.94
N SER A 58 1.03 -27.06 3.13
CA SER A 58 -0.22 -27.78 3.35
C SER A 58 -0.63 -27.77 4.83
N GLU A 59 -1.92 -27.98 5.13
CA GLU A 59 -2.38 -28.26 6.50
C GLU A 59 -1.65 -29.49 7.04
N GLY A 60 -0.73 -29.28 8.00
CA GLY A 60 0.04 -30.33 8.68
C GLY A 60 1.48 -30.58 8.17
N SER A 61 1.98 -29.83 7.18
CA SER A 61 3.38 -29.94 6.73
C SER A 61 4.33 -29.07 7.56
N ILE A 62 5.47 -29.63 8.01
CA ILE A 62 6.56 -28.91 8.71
C ILE A 62 7.42 -28.09 7.73
N ILE A 63 7.13 -28.17 6.43
CA ILE A 63 7.93 -27.55 5.37
C ILE A 63 7.35 -26.16 5.09
N THR A 64 7.92 -25.14 5.74
CA THR A 64 7.66 -23.74 5.40
C THR A 64 8.44 -23.38 4.14
N THR A 65 7.72 -23.02 3.08
CA THR A 65 8.36 -22.50 1.87
C THR A 65 8.44 -20.99 2.02
N THR A 66 9.66 -20.45 1.92
CA THR A 66 9.89 -19.01 1.85
C THR A 66 9.53 -18.53 0.44
N GLU A 67 8.40 -17.81 0.33
CA GLU A 67 7.93 -17.27 -0.92
C GLU A 67 8.21 -15.76 -0.98
N ARG A 68 8.88 -15.30 -2.04
CA ARG A 68 9.16 -13.88 -2.21
C ARG A 68 7.94 -13.17 -2.76
N VAL A 69 7.27 -12.39 -1.93
CA VAL A 69 6.04 -11.68 -2.30
C VAL A 69 6.29 -10.18 -2.38
N HIS A 70 5.74 -9.58 -3.43
CA HIS A 70 5.73 -8.14 -3.56
C HIS A 70 4.58 -7.58 -2.73
N GLU A 71 4.91 -6.87 -1.65
CA GLU A 71 3.91 -6.26 -0.79
C GLU A 71 3.26 -5.10 -1.52
N THR A 72 1.97 -5.27 -1.83
CA THR A 72 1.13 -4.20 -2.38
C THR A 72 0.15 -3.74 -1.32
N TYR A 73 -0.26 -2.48 -1.38
CA TYR A 73 -1.22 -1.88 -0.44
C TYR A 73 -2.49 -2.74 -0.23
N LYS A 74 -2.97 -3.42 -1.29
CA LYS A 74 -4.15 -4.29 -1.20
C LYS A 74 -3.92 -5.53 -0.34
N ASN A 75 -2.77 -6.19 -0.49
CA ASN A 75 -2.47 -7.42 0.25
C ASN A 75 -2.20 -7.09 1.72
N VAL A 76 -1.46 -6.01 1.97
CA VAL A 76 -1.15 -5.50 3.31
C VAL A 76 -2.41 -5.08 4.05
N LEU A 77 -3.34 -4.37 3.39
CA LEU A 77 -4.61 -3.98 4.00
C LEU A 77 -5.47 -5.20 4.40
N GLN A 78 -5.40 -6.28 3.62
CA GLN A 78 -6.11 -7.51 3.94
C GLN A 78 -5.51 -8.19 5.17
N GLU A 79 -4.18 -8.30 5.25
CA GLU A 79 -3.47 -8.87 6.40
C GLU A 79 -3.76 -8.12 7.71
N ILE A 80 -3.79 -6.78 7.68
CA ILE A 80 -4.14 -5.95 8.85
C ILE A 80 -5.57 -6.24 9.33
N ARG A 81 -6.51 -6.40 8.39
CA ARG A 81 -7.90 -6.72 8.74
C ARG A 81 -8.00 -8.10 9.36
N ASP A 82 -7.29 -9.07 8.80
CA ASP A 82 -7.29 -10.44 9.30
C ASP A 82 -6.68 -10.53 10.70
N GLN A 83 -5.60 -9.79 10.97
CA GLN A 83 -4.99 -9.67 12.31
C GLN A 83 -5.94 -9.02 13.32
N LEU A 84 -6.56 -7.87 12.96
CA LEU A 84 -7.52 -7.18 13.83
C LEU A 84 -8.76 -8.03 14.14
N ASN A 85 -9.20 -8.85 13.19
CA ASN A 85 -10.32 -9.77 13.38
C ASN A 85 -9.95 -10.97 14.26
N ALA A 86 -8.70 -11.46 14.19
CA ALA A 86 -8.21 -12.55 15.02
C ALA A 86 -7.98 -12.12 16.49
N GLU A 87 -7.68 -10.85 16.75
CA GLU A 87 -7.55 -10.31 18.12
C GLU A 87 -8.91 -9.99 18.76
N ALA A 88 -9.97 -9.90 17.94
CA ALA A 88 -11.33 -9.63 18.39
C ALA A 88 -12.14 -10.90 18.75
N GLU A 89 -11.55 -12.09 18.63
CA GLU A 89 -12.17 -13.40 18.95
C GLU A 89 -11.73 -13.94 20.32
#